data_AF-A0A4Q7ETX8-F1
#
_entry.id   AF-A0A4Q7ETX8-F1
#
_cell.length_a   1.000
_cell.length_b   1.000
_cell.length_c   1.000
_cell.angle_alpha   90.00
_cell.angle_beta   90.00
_cell.angle_gamma   90.00
#
_symmetry.space_group_name_H-M   'P 1'
#
loop_
_entity.id
_entity.type
_entity.pdbx_description
1 polymer ?
#
loop_
_entity_poly.entity_id
_entity_poly.type
_entity_poly.pdbx_seq_one_letter_code
_entity_poly.pdbx_strand_id
1 'polypeptide(L)'
;MPVKLSVLALPTGSRSAGRALETATIAVARNRAHMSEHKEAVVVGALGVIGRYIVERLLRQDDWSVIGLSRRAVDAVPRYRHISVDLLDREDVEVKLAGLTEATHVFYASFQPAAGAAAGYASNVAPNRDMLINAVTAIDNASSALRRVVLVTGTKYYGSHLGPFKTPARESDPRHMGPNYYFEQIDWLAAFQCGKRWDWVELRPQTLCGFAPGTPMSLAGDRGLRRDQQGAWVAASFPGKPGAYTSIYQVTESAHFANAALWAASTPRCGLEAFNITNGDYFRWKNLWPKLAAAFDMLAGDVQTISLTAHMVDNAPLWRVMTEKYGLKRYAYDELAAARQLPLCFVSDRGCVAAQYVAKGQLRTSPCRRGDTANSSTGSPARNTR
;
A
#
# COMPACT_ATOMS: atom_id res chain seq x y z
N MET A 1 -57.64 6.84 -48.85
CA MET A 1 -58.64 7.72 -48.21
C MET A 1 -59.65 6.86 -47.47
N PRO A 2 -60.23 7.24 -46.32
CA PRO A 2 -59.89 8.28 -45.32
C PRO A 2 -59.59 7.68 -43.91
N VAL A 3 -58.64 8.19 -43.12
CA VAL A 3 -58.73 9.25 -42.07
C VAL A 3 -59.80 9.05 -40.98
N LYS A 4 -59.37 8.82 -39.74
CA LYS A 4 -59.94 9.47 -38.55
C LYS A 4 -58.80 9.92 -37.61
N LEU A 5 -58.50 11.21 -37.71
CA LEU A 5 -57.69 12.00 -36.79
C LEU A 5 -58.49 12.22 -35.49
N SER A 6 -57.93 11.88 -34.35
CA SER A 6 -58.35 12.46 -33.07
C SER A 6 -57.41 13.62 -32.77
N VAL A 7 -57.95 14.82 -32.90
CA VAL A 7 -57.30 16.10 -32.62
C VAL A 7 -57.09 16.22 -31.11
N LEU A 8 -55.83 16.21 -30.67
CA LEU A 8 -55.43 16.67 -29.35
C LEU A 8 -54.72 18.01 -29.57
N ALA A 9 -55.35 19.08 -29.08
CA ALA A 9 -54.97 20.45 -29.28
C ALA A 9 -53.51 20.72 -28.85
N LEU A 10 -52.75 21.35 -29.75
CA LEU A 10 -51.45 21.95 -29.41
C LEU A 10 -51.70 23.19 -28.54
N PRO A 11 -51.03 23.34 -27.39
CA PRO A 11 -50.94 24.63 -26.72
C PRO A 11 -50.00 25.50 -27.56
N THR A 12 -50.56 26.54 -28.17
CA THR A 12 -49.83 27.69 -28.69
C THR A 12 -49.02 28.31 -27.55
N GLY A 13 -47.71 28.09 -27.56
CA GLY A 13 -46.81 28.67 -26.57
C GLY A 13 -45.37 28.33 -26.88
N SER A 14 -44.71 29.17 -27.68
CA SER A 14 -43.30 29.07 -28.11
C SER A 14 -42.26 29.14 -26.97
N ARG A 15 -42.69 29.04 -25.70
CA ARG A 15 -41.82 29.04 -24.51
C ARG A 15 -41.62 27.65 -23.89
N SER A 16 -42.49 26.67 -24.13
CA SER A 16 -42.36 25.33 -23.50
C SER A 16 -41.38 24.42 -24.25
N ALA A 17 -41.34 24.47 -25.59
CA ALA A 17 -40.41 23.72 -26.41
C ALA A 17 -38.95 24.19 -26.22
N GLY A 18 -38.74 25.51 -26.07
CA GLY A 18 -37.45 26.10 -25.74
C GLY A 18 -36.92 25.62 -24.38
N ARG A 19 -37.76 25.62 -23.35
CA ARG A 19 -37.41 25.10 -22.02
C ARG A 19 -37.11 23.61 -22.02
N ALA A 20 -37.83 22.81 -22.80
CA ALA A 20 -37.58 21.36 -22.90
C ALA A 20 -36.24 21.04 -23.59
N LEU A 21 -35.92 21.75 -24.68
CA LEU A 21 -34.60 21.63 -25.33
C LEU A 21 -33.48 22.17 -24.45
N GLU A 22 -33.69 23.27 -23.74
CA GLU A 22 -32.72 23.86 -22.83
C GLU A 22 -32.48 22.97 -21.61
N THR A 23 -33.53 22.33 -21.06
CA THR A 23 -33.41 21.34 -19.98
C THR A 23 -32.72 20.05 -20.46
N ALA A 24 -33.00 19.59 -21.68
CA ALA A 24 -32.30 18.44 -22.27
C ALA A 24 -30.83 18.77 -22.59
N THR A 25 -30.52 19.99 -23.04
CA THR A 25 -29.16 20.44 -23.31
C THR A 25 -28.38 20.66 -22.02
N ILE A 26 -29.01 21.18 -20.96
CA ILE A 26 -28.44 21.29 -19.62
C ILE A 26 -28.26 19.90 -19.00
N ALA A 27 -29.15 18.94 -19.25
CA ALA A 27 -29.00 17.55 -18.80
C ALA A 27 -27.88 16.82 -19.55
N VAL A 28 -27.72 17.04 -20.85
CA VAL A 28 -26.62 16.51 -21.67
C VAL A 28 -25.29 17.19 -21.32
N ALA A 29 -25.30 18.49 -21.02
CA ALA A 29 -24.13 19.24 -20.53
C ALA A 29 -23.76 18.85 -19.09
N ARG A 30 -24.75 18.57 -18.22
CA ARG A 30 -24.52 17.99 -16.88
C ARG A 30 -24.02 16.55 -16.95
N ASN A 31 -24.49 15.75 -17.92
CA ASN A 31 -23.94 14.42 -18.17
C ASN A 31 -22.52 14.46 -18.75
N ARG A 32 -22.20 15.45 -19.60
CA ARG A 32 -20.81 15.69 -20.05
C ARG A 32 -19.91 16.21 -18.94
N ALA A 33 -20.45 17.03 -18.02
CA ALA A 33 -19.73 17.50 -16.83
C ALA A 33 -19.59 16.42 -15.73
N HIS A 34 -20.28 15.28 -15.87
CA HIS A 34 -20.11 14.10 -15.00
C HIS A 34 -19.37 12.95 -15.69
N MET A 35 -18.73 13.21 -16.84
CA MET A 35 -17.60 12.40 -17.27
C MET A 35 -16.40 12.84 -16.46
N SER A 36 -16.28 12.29 -15.25
CA SER A 36 -15.07 12.35 -14.44
C SER A 36 -13.85 12.14 -15.34
N GLU A 37 -12.90 13.07 -15.25
CA GLU A 37 -11.65 12.99 -16.01
C GLU A 37 -11.00 11.62 -15.81
N HIS A 38 -10.74 10.93 -16.92
CA HIS A 38 -10.16 9.59 -16.89
C HIS A 38 -8.73 9.64 -16.33
N LYS A 39 -8.42 8.76 -15.38
CA LYS A 39 -7.13 8.67 -14.71
C LYS A 39 -6.47 7.33 -15.00
N GLU A 40 -5.16 7.34 -15.22
CA GLU A 40 -4.37 6.12 -15.33
C GLU A 40 -3.48 5.94 -14.10
N ALA A 41 -3.66 4.82 -13.41
CA ALA A 41 -2.89 4.45 -12.23
C ALA A 41 -1.80 3.45 -12.59
N VAL A 42 -0.56 3.71 -12.18
CA VAL A 42 0.54 2.75 -12.21
C VAL A 42 0.76 2.20 -10.80
N VAL A 43 0.43 0.93 -10.58
CA VAL A 43 0.58 0.25 -9.30
C VAL A 43 1.87 -0.57 -9.30
N VAL A 44 2.89 -0.07 -8.62
CA VAL A 44 4.20 -0.72 -8.49
C VAL A 44 4.13 -1.75 -7.37
N GLY A 45 4.37 -3.03 -7.69
CA GLY A 45 4.13 -4.13 -6.76
C GLY A 45 2.68 -4.65 -6.81
N ALA A 46 2.02 -4.59 -7.97
CA ALA A 46 0.60 -4.91 -8.15
C ALA A 46 0.17 -6.31 -7.69
N LEU A 47 1.09 -7.27 -7.64
CA LEU A 47 0.81 -8.65 -7.18
C LEU A 47 1.15 -8.88 -5.70
N GLY A 48 1.67 -7.88 -5.00
CA GLY A 48 1.90 -7.91 -3.56
C GLY A 48 0.59 -7.77 -2.78
N VAL A 49 0.65 -7.96 -1.46
CA VAL A 49 -0.53 -7.87 -0.58
C VAL A 49 -1.23 -6.53 -0.74
N ILE A 50 -0.50 -5.43 -0.59
CA ILE A 50 -1.06 -4.09 -0.75
C ILE A 50 -1.51 -3.82 -2.19
N GLY A 51 -0.63 -4.13 -3.16
CA GLY A 51 -0.85 -3.82 -4.57
C GLY A 51 -2.14 -4.43 -5.12
N ARG A 52 -2.46 -5.69 -4.77
CA ARG A 52 -3.68 -6.35 -5.23
C ARG A 52 -4.94 -5.62 -4.77
N TYR A 53 -5.02 -5.25 -3.50
CA TYR A 53 -6.16 -4.52 -2.96
C TYR A 53 -6.28 -3.12 -3.58
N ILE A 54 -5.16 -2.44 -3.86
CA ILE A 54 -5.16 -1.16 -4.58
C ILE A 54 -5.73 -1.35 -6.00
N VAL A 55 -5.24 -2.32 -6.75
CA VAL A 55 -5.72 -2.64 -8.11
C VAL A 55 -7.22 -2.93 -8.09
N GLU A 56 -7.66 -3.85 -7.23
CA GLU A 56 -9.09 -4.21 -7.08
C GLU A 56 -9.95 -3.00 -6.71
N ARG A 57 -9.45 -2.11 -5.83
CA ARG A 57 -10.19 -0.92 -5.42
C ARG A 57 -10.32 0.10 -6.54
N LEU A 58 -9.27 0.30 -7.33
CA LEU A 58 -9.26 1.22 -8.46
C LEU A 58 -10.13 0.72 -9.62
N LEU A 59 -10.10 -0.58 -9.92
CA LEU A 59 -10.94 -1.17 -10.98
C LEU A 59 -12.45 -1.04 -10.69
N ARG A 60 -12.85 -0.87 -9.43
CA ARG A 60 -14.25 -0.56 -9.04
C ARG A 60 -14.65 0.89 -9.27
N GLN A 61 -13.78 1.75 -9.81
CA GLN A 61 -14.07 3.17 -10.03
C GLN A 61 -14.02 3.44 -11.54
N ASP A 62 -15.13 3.80 -12.17
CA ASP A 62 -15.25 3.85 -13.64
C ASP A 62 -14.31 4.84 -14.34
N ASP A 63 -13.73 5.77 -13.58
CA ASP A 63 -12.80 6.79 -14.02
C ASP A 63 -11.32 6.37 -13.99
N TRP A 64 -11.02 5.11 -13.68
CA TRP A 64 -9.64 4.60 -13.65
C TRP A 64 -9.36 3.51 -14.68
N SER A 65 -8.22 3.65 -15.35
CA SER A 65 -7.47 2.54 -15.94
C SER A 65 -6.25 2.20 -15.08
N VAL A 66 -5.91 0.93 -14.97
CA VAL A 66 -4.88 0.45 -14.05
C VAL A 66 -3.79 -0.31 -14.80
N ILE A 67 -2.55 0.06 -14.52
CA ILE A 67 -1.34 -0.61 -15.00
C ILE A 67 -0.63 -1.21 -13.78
N GLY A 68 -0.51 -2.53 -13.74
CA GLY A 68 0.25 -3.21 -12.70
C GLY A 68 1.69 -3.47 -13.12
N LEU A 69 2.65 -3.16 -12.24
CA LEU A 69 4.05 -3.53 -12.43
C LEU A 69 4.45 -4.62 -11.43
N SER A 70 5.01 -5.72 -11.94
CA SER A 70 5.68 -6.74 -11.12
C SER A 70 6.60 -7.59 -12.01
N ARG A 71 7.43 -8.46 -11.42
CA ARG A 71 8.26 -9.39 -12.20
C ARG A 71 7.51 -10.57 -12.80
N ARG A 72 6.35 -10.94 -12.25
CA ARG A 72 5.56 -12.09 -12.71
C ARG A 72 4.51 -11.58 -13.70
N ALA A 73 4.43 -12.21 -14.86
CA ALA A 73 3.38 -11.91 -15.82
C ALA A 73 2.02 -12.41 -15.32
N VAL A 74 0.97 -11.64 -15.64
CA VAL A 74 -0.44 -12.00 -15.43
C VAL A 74 -1.21 -11.49 -16.64
N ASP A 75 -2.24 -12.22 -17.04
CA ASP A 75 -3.09 -11.84 -18.16
C ASP A 75 -3.77 -10.49 -17.94
N ALA A 76 -3.88 -9.72 -19.02
CA ALA A 76 -4.63 -8.48 -19.02
C ALA A 76 -6.14 -8.77 -18.92
N VAL A 77 -6.86 -7.92 -18.20
CA VAL A 77 -8.33 -7.94 -18.15
C VAL A 77 -8.84 -6.54 -18.48
N PRO A 78 -10.14 -6.35 -18.81
CA PRO A 78 -10.64 -5.02 -19.15
C PRO A 78 -10.25 -3.97 -18.09
N ARG A 79 -9.68 -2.84 -18.54
CA ARG A 79 -9.18 -1.72 -17.71
C ARG A 79 -7.97 -2.05 -16.82
N TYR A 80 -7.38 -3.24 -16.95
CA TYR A 80 -6.14 -3.65 -16.30
C TYR A 80 -5.11 -4.15 -17.29
N ARG A 81 -3.97 -3.47 -17.38
CA ARG A 81 -2.78 -3.91 -18.12
C ARG A 81 -1.69 -4.32 -17.14
N HIS A 82 -1.02 -5.45 -17.37
CA HIS A 82 0.16 -5.83 -16.59
C HIS A 82 1.43 -5.61 -17.42
N ILE A 83 2.47 -5.06 -16.79
CA ILE A 83 3.81 -4.95 -17.37
C ILE A 83 4.77 -5.74 -16.48
N SER A 84 5.36 -6.79 -17.06
CA SER A 84 6.38 -7.59 -16.40
C SER A 84 7.72 -6.86 -16.46
N VAL A 85 8.20 -6.32 -15.34
CA VAL A 85 9.42 -5.47 -15.29
C VAL A 85 10.24 -5.78 -14.05
N ASP A 86 11.57 -5.81 -14.19
CA ASP A 86 12.49 -5.79 -13.06
C ASP A 86 12.91 -4.36 -12.74
N LEU A 87 12.47 -3.85 -11.59
CA LEU A 87 12.73 -2.46 -11.19
C LEU A 87 14.19 -2.19 -10.78
N LEU A 88 14.99 -3.24 -10.60
CA LEU A 88 16.43 -3.11 -10.38
C LEU A 88 17.23 -3.05 -11.69
N ASP A 89 16.63 -3.45 -12.80
CA ASP A 89 17.21 -3.31 -14.14
C ASP A 89 16.74 -1.99 -14.76
N ARG A 90 17.64 -1.01 -14.79
CA ARG A 90 17.31 0.33 -15.28
C ARG A 90 16.95 0.35 -16.76
N GLU A 91 17.63 -0.45 -17.58
CA GLU A 91 17.35 -0.51 -19.02
C GLU A 91 15.98 -1.15 -19.26
N ASP A 92 15.67 -2.22 -18.53
CA ASP A 92 14.36 -2.87 -18.59
C ASP A 92 13.23 -1.91 -18.20
N VAL A 93 13.44 -1.11 -17.16
CA VAL A 93 12.50 -0.08 -16.71
C VAL A 93 12.31 1.02 -17.76
N GLU A 94 13.39 1.57 -18.30
CA GLU A 94 13.32 2.65 -19.29
C GLU A 94 12.57 2.18 -20.55
N VAL A 95 12.89 0.99 -21.06
CA VAL A 95 12.23 0.43 -22.25
C VAL A 95 10.75 0.14 -21.99
N LYS A 96 10.42 -0.55 -20.90
CA LYS A 96 9.05 -1.04 -20.66
C LYS A 96 8.10 0.05 -20.17
N LEU A 97 8.61 1.09 -19.51
CA LEU A 97 7.80 2.19 -18.99
C LEU A 97 7.73 3.41 -19.92
N ALA A 98 8.50 3.44 -21.02
CA ALA A 98 8.48 4.54 -22.00
C ALA A 98 7.08 4.83 -22.58
N GLY A 99 6.23 3.81 -22.71
CA GLY A 99 4.88 3.93 -23.26
C GLY A 99 3.81 4.39 -22.26
N LEU A 100 4.18 4.81 -21.05
CA LEU A 100 3.24 5.22 -20.01
C LEU A 100 2.90 6.71 -20.08
N THR A 101 2.56 7.23 -21.25
CA THR A 101 2.39 8.68 -21.50
C THR A 101 1.19 9.31 -20.79
N GLU A 102 0.17 8.51 -20.47
CA GLU A 102 -1.08 8.94 -19.85
C GLU A 102 -1.11 8.72 -18.33
N ALA A 103 -0.04 8.18 -17.75
CA ALA A 103 0.03 7.87 -16.32
C ALA A 103 -0.19 9.13 -15.48
N THR A 104 -1.26 9.19 -14.70
CA THR A 104 -1.57 10.34 -13.83
C THR A 104 -1.23 10.10 -12.38
N HIS A 105 -1.25 8.84 -11.92
CA HIS A 105 -0.95 8.50 -10.52
C HIS A 105 -0.06 7.28 -10.43
N VAL A 106 0.91 7.31 -9.51
CA VAL A 106 1.74 6.16 -9.15
C VAL A 106 1.39 5.72 -7.74
N PHE A 107 1.14 4.43 -7.55
CA PHE A 107 1.01 3.79 -6.23
C PHE A 107 2.20 2.88 -6.01
N TYR A 108 3.16 3.32 -5.20
CA TYR A 108 4.37 2.56 -4.94
C TYR A 108 4.21 1.68 -3.70
N ALA A 109 4.00 0.38 -3.91
CA ALA A 109 3.79 -0.62 -2.88
C ALA A 109 4.70 -1.85 -3.06
N SER A 110 5.94 -1.63 -3.49
CA SER A 110 6.93 -2.67 -3.76
C SER A 110 8.01 -2.73 -2.69
N PHE A 111 8.49 -3.95 -2.41
CA PHE A 111 9.59 -4.22 -1.49
C PHE A 111 10.43 -5.40 -2.00
N GLN A 112 11.75 -5.25 -1.98
CA GLN A 112 12.71 -6.30 -2.29
C GLN A 112 13.52 -6.63 -1.02
N PRO A 113 13.36 -7.82 -0.43
CA PRO A 113 14.26 -8.26 0.64
C PRO A 113 15.65 -8.53 0.05
N ALA A 114 16.68 -8.12 0.78
CA ALA A 114 18.05 -8.51 0.52
C ALA A 114 18.21 -10.03 0.67
N ALA A 115 19.02 -10.61 -0.20
CA ALA A 115 19.29 -12.04 -0.24
C ALA A 115 20.46 -12.43 0.69
N GLY A 116 20.46 -13.68 1.16
CA GLY A 116 21.58 -14.28 1.88
C GLY A 116 21.46 -14.28 3.41
N ALA A 117 22.28 -15.13 4.05
CA ALA A 117 22.25 -15.36 5.50
C ALA A 117 22.71 -14.15 6.34
N ALA A 118 23.43 -13.20 5.72
CA ALA A 118 23.95 -11.98 6.36
C ALA A 118 23.10 -10.72 6.05
N ALA A 119 21.91 -10.88 5.45
CA ALA A 119 21.05 -9.77 5.08
C ALA A 119 20.49 -9.02 6.32
N GLY A 120 21.12 -7.90 6.68
CA GLY A 120 20.63 -6.98 7.72
C GLY A 120 19.74 -5.87 7.15
N TYR A 121 19.12 -5.06 8.01
CA TYR A 121 18.27 -3.93 7.59
C TYR A 121 18.97 -2.97 6.62
N ALA A 122 20.27 -2.71 6.83
CA ALA A 122 21.11 -1.89 5.96
C ALA A 122 21.14 -2.40 4.50
N SER A 123 21.19 -3.71 4.31
CA SER A 123 21.27 -4.31 2.96
C SER A 123 19.99 -4.14 2.13
N ASN A 124 18.85 -3.83 2.78
CA ASN A 124 17.61 -3.50 2.09
C ASN A 124 17.57 -2.06 1.57
N VAL A 125 18.48 -1.18 2.01
CA VAL A 125 18.38 0.26 1.74
C VAL A 125 18.57 0.58 0.26
N ALA A 126 19.74 0.27 -0.30
CA ALA A 126 20.03 0.62 -1.69
C ALA A 126 19.06 -0.01 -2.70
N PRO A 127 18.77 -1.33 -2.66
CA PRO A 127 17.85 -1.92 -3.64
C PRO A 127 16.45 -1.32 -3.62
N ASN A 128 15.88 -1.07 -2.43
CA ASN A 128 14.52 -0.52 -2.32
C ASN A 128 14.46 0.97 -2.70
N ARG A 129 15.53 1.73 -2.43
CA ARG A 129 15.67 3.09 -2.95
C ARG A 129 15.74 3.06 -4.47
N ASP A 130 16.64 2.27 -5.04
CA ASP A 130 16.91 2.26 -6.48
C ASP A 130 15.67 1.82 -7.29
N MET A 131 14.89 0.87 -6.79
CA MET A 131 13.59 0.51 -7.39
C MET A 131 12.59 1.68 -7.45
N LEU A 132 12.55 2.53 -6.41
CA LEU A 132 11.69 3.72 -6.41
C LEU A 132 12.20 4.75 -7.41
N ILE A 133 13.51 5.00 -7.39
CA ILE A 133 14.18 5.93 -8.32
C ILE A 133 13.87 5.55 -9.75
N ASN A 134 14.18 4.31 -10.13
CA ASN A 134 14.00 3.82 -11.49
C ASN A 134 12.54 3.93 -11.94
N ALA A 135 11.60 3.47 -11.11
CA ALA A 135 10.17 3.49 -11.46
C ALA A 135 9.63 4.91 -11.62
N VAL A 136 9.84 5.77 -10.63
CA VAL A 136 9.25 7.12 -10.62
C VAL A 136 9.92 8.02 -11.65
N THR A 137 11.25 7.94 -11.83
CA THR A 137 11.94 8.72 -12.86
C THR A 137 11.49 8.31 -14.27
N ALA A 138 11.35 7.03 -14.55
CA ALA A 138 10.90 6.58 -15.87
C ALA A 138 9.45 7.03 -16.17
N ILE A 139 8.56 6.96 -15.18
CA ILE A 139 7.16 7.40 -15.33
C ILE A 139 7.07 8.94 -15.46
N ASP A 140 7.84 9.70 -14.68
CA ASP A 140 7.91 11.17 -14.79
C ASP A 140 8.43 11.61 -16.16
N ASN A 141 9.44 10.91 -16.70
CA ASN A 141 9.96 11.18 -18.03
C ASN A 141 8.96 10.82 -19.14
N ALA A 142 8.21 9.74 -18.99
CA ALA A 142 7.25 9.27 -19.98
C ALA A 142 5.94 10.09 -19.98
N SER A 143 5.46 10.49 -18.79
CA SER A 143 4.16 11.14 -18.61
C SER A 143 4.29 12.59 -18.15
N SER A 144 3.95 13.50 -19.05
CA SER A 144 3.76 14.91 -18.68
C SER A 144 2.47 15.16 -17.87
N ALA A 145 1.59 14.15 -17.80
CA ALA A 145 0.28 14.17 -17.14
C ALA A 145 0.33 13.65 -15.69
N LEU A 146 1.50 13.21 -15.19
CA LEU A 146 1.67 12.77 -13.82
C LEU A 146 1.24 13.87 -12.83
N ARG A 147 0.42 13.47 -11.84
CA ARG A 147 -0.18 14.36 -10.83
C ARG A 147 0.20 13.98 -9.42
N ARG A 148 0.35 12.69 -9.12
CA ARG A 148 0.61 12.23 -7.76
C ARG A 148 1.36 10.92 -7.66
N VAL A 149 2.26 10.84 -6.68
CA VAL A 149 2.90 9.59 -6.24
C VAL A 149 2.46 9.26 -4.81
N VAL A 150 1.74 8.15 -4.64
CA VAL A 150 1.37 7.60 -3.33
C VAL A 150 2.43 6.58 -2.92
N LEU A 151 3.25 6.92 -1.94
CA LEU A 151 4.31 6.08 -1.41
C LEU A 151 3.81 5.29 -0.19
N VAL A 152 3.93 3.96 -0.23
CA VAL A 152 3.58 3.10 0.91
C VAL A 152 4.82 2.75 1.72
N THR A 153 4.82 3.09 3.01
CA THR A 153 5.91 2.77 3.96
C THR A 153 5.40 1.86 5.08
N GLY A 154 5.25 2.37 6.31
CA GLY A 154 4.70 1.66 7.46
C GLY A 154 5.36 1.99 8.79
N THR A 155 4.93 1.31 9.85
CA THR A 155 5.41 1.57 11.22
C THR A 155 6.87 1.33 11.48
N LYS A 156 7.62 0.71 10.57
CA LYS A 156 9.08 0.65 10.70
C LYS A 156 9.69 2.05 10.67
N TYR A 157 9.00 3.05 10.13
CA TYR A 157 9.38 4.48 10.25
C TYR A 157 9.63 4.90 11.70
N TYR A 158 8.86 4.37 12.65
CA TYR A 158 8.96 4.70 14.07
C TYR A 158 9.93 3.80 14.85
N GLY A 159 10.61 2.87 14.17
CA GLY A 159 11.55 1.95 14.81
C GLY A 159 10.90 0.74 15.48
N SER A 160 9.67 0.37 15.07
CA SER A 160 8.94 -0.80 15.62
C SER A 160 9.69 -2.14 15.53
N HIS A 161 10.71 -2.23 14.67
CA HIS A 161 11.58 -3.39 14.52
C HIS A 161 12.83 -3.38 15.41
N LEU A 162 13.16 -2.24 16.02
CA LEU A 162 14.34 -2.04 16.87
C LEU A 162 14.01 -2.18 18.36
N GLY A 163 12.74 -2.17 18.72
CA GLY A 163 12.28 -2.29 20.11
C GLY A 163 11.16 -1.30 20.43
N PRO A 164 10.99 -0.97 21.73
CA PRO A 164 9.98 -0.02 22.17
C PRO A 164 10.17 1.36 21.54
N PHE A 165 9.07 1.96 21.11
CA PHE A 165 9.02 3.33 20.60
C PHE A 165 7.85 4.08 21.23
N LYS A 166 7.81 5.41 21.06
CA LYS A 166 6.75 6.26 21.58
C LYS A 166 5.40 5.87 20.99
N THR A 167 4.41 5.63 21.85
CA THR A 167 3.02 5.35 21.43
C THR A 167 2.04 6.29 22.15
N PRO A 168 0.92 6.70 21.51
CA PRO A 168 0.61 6.44 20.10
C PRO A 168 1.56 7.22 19.18
N ALA A 169 2.12 6.55 18.17
CA ALA A 169 3.03 7.18 17.22
C ALA A 169 2.28 8.21 16.37
N ARG A 170 2.92 9.35 16.13
CA ARG A 170 2.40 10.45 15.32
C ARG A 170 3.31 10.69 14.13
N GLU A 171 2.75 11.19 13.05
CA GLU A 171 3.48 11.44 11.81
C GLU A 171 4.58 12.50 11.99
N SER A 172 4.41 13.37 12.99
CA SER A 172 5.38 14.37 13.46
C SER A 172 6.50 13.82 14.34
N ASP A 173 6.45 12.54 14.74
CA ASP A 173 7.51 11.96 15.56
C ASP A 173 8.81 11.82 14.73
N PRO A 174 9.98 12.00 15.36
CA PRO A 174 11.25 12.00 14.64
C PRO A 174 11.59 10.62 14.09
N ARG A 175 12.46 10.61 13.06
CA ARG A 175 13.09 9.39 12.54
C ARG A 175 13.89 8.70 13.64
N HIS A 176 13.88 7.36 13.64
CA HIS A 176 14.79 6.60 14.48
C HIS A 176 16.22 6.62 13.92
N MET A 177 17.20 6.30 14.77
CA MET A 177 18.59 6.12 14.33
C MET A 177 18.76 4.80 13.57
N GLY A 178 19.71 4.78 12.65
CA GLY A 178 20.09 3.59 11.87
C GLY A 178 19.43 3.51 10.49
N PRO A 179 19.83 2.51 9.69
CA PRO A 179 19.41 2.40 8.30
C PRO A 179 17.94 2.02 8.17
N ASN A 180 17.19 2.80 7.39
CA ASN A 180 15.81 2.49 7.00
C ASN A 180 15.56 2.97 5.57
N TYR A 181 15.19 2.06 4.69
CA TYR A 181 14.96 2.37 3.28
C TYR A 181 13.80 3.35 3.06
N TYR A 182 12.86 3.45 4.01
CA TYR A 182 11.80 4.48 3.96
C TYR A 182 12.40 5.88 3.95
N PHE A 183 13.47 6.14 4.70
CA PHE A 183 14.04 7.49 4.78
C PHE A 183 14.67 7.90 3.46
N GLU A 184 15.45 7.02 2.84
CA GLU A 184 16.04 7.25 1.52
C GLU A 184 14.96 7.43 0.43
N GLN A 185 13.89 6.64 0.48
CA GLN A 185 12.76 6.77 -0.44
C GLN A 185 12.04 8.12 -0.28
N ILE A 186 11.75 8.54 0.96
CA ILE A 186 11.08 9.82 1.25
C ILE A 186 11.97 11.00 0.87
N ASP A 187 13.26 10.96 1.25
CA ASP A 187 14.22 12.04 0.97
C ASP A 187 14.42 12.23 -0.53
N TRP A 188 14.62 11.12 -1.25
CA TRP A 188 14.73 11.18 -2.70
C TRP A 188 13.45 11.69 -3.36
N LEU A 189 12.27 11.17 -2.96
CA LEU A 189 11.00 11.56 -3.57
C LEU A 189 10.69 13.05 -3.32
N ALA A 190 10.94 13.53 -2.10
CA ALA A 190 10.78 14.94 -1.75
C ALA A 190 11.72 15.85 -2.55
N ALA A 191 12.99 15.45 -2.72
CA ALA A 191 13.95 16.20 -3.52
C ALA A 191 13.61 16.19 -5.01
N PHE A 192 13.24 15.02 -5.56
CA PHE A 192 12.91 14.84 -6.97
C PHE A 192 11.61 15.56 -7.36
N GLN A 193 10.67 15.69 -6.43
CA GLN A 193 9.43 16.42 -6.64
C GLN A 193 9.60 17.95 -6.71
N CYS A 194 10.64 18.55 -6.08
CA CYS A 194 10.82 20.00 -6.12
C CYS A 194 10.90 20.50 -7.59
N GLY A 195 9.97 21.38 -7.97
CA GLY A 195 9.88 21.94 -9.33
C GLY A 195 9.04 21.12 -10.32
N LYS A 196 8.45 20.00 -9.90
CA LYS A 196 7.54 19.18 -10.70
C LYS A 196 6.09 19.63 -10.52
N ARG A 197 5.22 19.24 -11.47
CA ARG A 197 3.78 19.56 -11.45
C ARG A 197 2.96 18.62 -10.57
N TRP A 198 3.51 17.46 -10.23
CA TRP A 198 2.91 16.47 -9.34
C TRP A 198 3.36 16.64 -7.90
N ASP A 199 2.60 16.08 -6.96
CA ASP A 199 2.94 15.98 -5.53
C ASP A 199 3.06 14.51 -5.07
N TRP A 200 3.42 14.29 -3.81
CA TRP A 200 3.44 12.95 -3.24
C TRP A 200 2.70 12.88 -1.92
N VAL A 201 2.27 11.67 -1.54
CA VAL A 201 1.64 11.40 -0.24
C VAL A 201 2.25 10.12 0.32
N GLU A 202 2.70 10.14 1.57
CA GLU A 202 3.18 8.94 2.25
C GLU A 202 2.06 8.33 3.10
N LEU A 203 1.83 7.03 2.93
CA LEU A 203 0.92 6.25 3.76
C LEU A 203 1.71 5.27 4.63
N ARG A 204 1.55 5.39 5.94
CA ARG A 204 2.20 4.56 6.97
C ARG A 204 1.16 3.59 7.57
N PRO A 205 0.87 2.44 6.94
CA PRO A 205 -0.01 1.47 7.55
C PRO A 205 0.61 0.87 8.81
N GLN A 206 -0.27 0.44 9.73
CA GLN A 206 0.06 -0.52 10.76
C GLN A 206 0.31 -1.91 10.13
N THR A 207 0.46 -2.94 10.96
CA THR A 207 0.43 -4.32 10.52
C THR A 207 -0.78 -4.59 9.64
N LEU A 208 -0.52 -4.91 8.37
CA LEU A 208 -1.56 -5.18 7.40
C LEU A 208 -2.20 -6.54 7.64
N CYS A 209 -3.53 -6.57 7.63
CA CYS A 209 -4.32 -7.78 7.64
C CYS A 209 -5.05 -7.88 6.30
N GLY A 210 -4.78 -8.95 5.57
CA GLY A 210 -5.38 -9.18 4.25
C GLY A 210 -5.17 -10.61 3.80
N PHE A 211 -6.03 -11.04 2.89
CA PHE A 211 -5.93 -12.34 2.24
C PHE A 211 -5.26 -12.17 0.88
N ALA A 212 -4.03 -12.65 0.76
CA ALA A 212 -3.29 -12.62 -0.50
C ALA A 212 -2.55 -13.95 -0.68
N PRO A 213 -3.19 -14.94 -1.32
CA PRO A 213 -2.58 -16.24 -1.55
C PRO A 213 -1.25 -16.13 -2.32
N GLY A 214 -0.26 -16.93 -1.91
CA GLY A 214 1.08 -16.92 -2.50
C GLY A 214 1.91 -15.67 -2.19
N THR A 215 1.61 -14.99 -1.08
CA THR A 215 2.43 -13.88 -0.58
C THR A 215 2.76 -14.06 0.90
N PRO A 216 3.94 -13.59 1.35
CA PRO A 216 4.40 -13.93 2.68
C PRO A 216 3.76 -13.16 3.86
N MET A 217 2.65 -12.46 3.68
CA MET A 217 2.10 -11.55 4.71
C MET A 217 0.65 -11.83 5.10
N SER A 218 0.14 -13.05 4.91
CA SER A 218 -1.20 -13.37 5.40
C SER A 218 -1.14 -14.02 6.78
N LEU A 219 -1.69 -13.32 7.79
CA LEU A 219 -1.96 -13.87 9.13
C LEU A 219 -3.06 -14.94 9.11
N ALA A 220 -3.80 -15.05 8.00
CA ALA A 220 -4.95 -15.92 7.83
C ALA A 220 -4.59 -17.10 6.92
N GLY A 221 -3.82 -18.05 7.44
CA GLY A 221 -3.38 -19.15 6.60
C GLY A 221 -2.65 -20.25 7.35
N ASP A 222 -3.32 -20.91 8.30
CA ASP A 222 -3.04 -22.33 8.48
C ASP A 222 -4.23 -23.08 9.10
N ARG A 223 -4.94 -23.88 8.29
CA ARG A 223 -5.90 -24.89 8.76
C ARG A 223 -5.19 -26.19 9.19
N GLY A 224 -3.93 -26.08 9.57
CA GLY A 224 -2.99 -27.20 9.63
C GLY A 224 -2.47 -27.52 11.02
N LEU A 225 -3.33 -27.51 12.04
CA LEU A 225 -2.87 -27.84 13.39
C LEU A 225 -2.97 -29.34 13.69
N ARG A 226 -1.84 -29.84 14.20
CA ARG A 226 -1.54 -31.22 14.56
C ARG A 226 -2.60 -31.80 15.50
N ARG A 227 -2.98 -33.06 15.27
CA ARG A 227 -3.65 -33.88 16.28
C ARG A 227 -2.61 -34.63 17.11
N ASP A 228 -2.86 -34.80 18.40
CA ASP A 228 -2.02 -35.62 19.27
C ASP A 228 -2.13 -37.11 18.89
N GLN A 229 -1.34 -37.95 19.56
CA GLN A 229 -1.32 -39.39 19.32
C GLN A 229 -2.64 -40.09 19.67
N GLN A 230 -3.55 -39.41 20.39
CA GLN A 230 -4.88 -39.88 20.76
C GLN A 230 -5.98 -39.35 19.82
N GLY A 231 -5.63 -38.55 18.81
CA GLY A 231 -6.58 -37.99 17.84
C GLY A 231 -7.34 -36.75 18.33
N ALA A 232 -6.96 -36.16 19.47
CA ALA A 232 -7.48 -34.87 19.91
C ALA A 232 -6.68 -33.72 19.27
N TRP A 233 -7.30 -32.56 19.11
CA TRP A 233 -6.61 -31.38 18.61
C TRP A 233 -5.60 -30.90 19.65
N VAL A 234 -4.34 -30.70 19.24
CA VAL A 234 -3.38 -29.99 20.09
C VAL A 234 -3.89 -28.57 20.26
N ALA A 235 -4.00 -28.10 21.51
CA ALA A 235 -4.47 -26.75 21.80
C ALA A 235 -3.64 -25.71 21.02
N ALA A 236 -4.32 -24.74 20.41
CA ALA A 236 -3.67 -23.65 19.68
C ALA A 236 -3.03 -22.70 20.69
N SER A 237 -1.81 -22.98 21.13
CA SER A 237 -1.03 -22.08 21.99
C SER A 237 -0.67 -20.79 21.26
N PHE A 238 -0.76 -19.65 21.96
CA PHE A 238 -0.33 -18.38 21.40
C PHE A 238 1.20 -18.36 21.29
N PRO A 239 1.79 -18.27 20.08
CA PRO A 239 3.22 -18.52 19.86
C PRO A 239 4.12 -17.34 20.27
N GLY A 240 3.52 -16.24 20.71
CA GLY A 240 4.22 -15.00 21.02
C GLY A 240 4.67 -14.89 22.47
N LYS A 241 5.18 -13.70 22.80
CA LYS A 241 5.55 -13.36 24.16
C LYS A 241 4.33 -12.99 25.02
N PRO A 242 4.37 -13.21 26.35
CA PRO A 242 3.27 -12.82 27.25
C PRO A 242 2.88 -11.34 27.17
N GLY A 243 3.85 -10.45 26.94
CA GLY A 243 3.57 -9.02 26.75
C GLY A 243 2.79 -8.74 25.47
N ALA A 244 3.09 -9.44 24.36
CA ALA A 244 2.32 -9.34 23.12
C ALA A 244 0.87 -9.79 23.32
N TYR A 245 0.68 -10.89 24.08
CA TYR A 245 -0.64 -11.47 24.34
C TYR A 245 -1.57 -10.49 25.05
N THR A 246 -1.03 -9.75 26.01
CA THR A 246 -1.80 -8.87 26.87
C THR A 246 -1.85 -7.44 26.38
N SER A 247 -0.89 -6.96 25.58
CA SER A 247 -0.79 -5.57 25.13
C SER A 247 -1.88 -5.14 24.15
N ILE A 248 -2.14 -3.83 24.10
CA ILE A 248 -3.01 -3.22 23.08
C ILE A 248 -2.30 -3.28 21.73
N TYR A 249 -3.02 -3.72 20.70
CA TYR A 249 -2.52 -3.83 19.35
C TYR A 249 -3.52 -3.22 18.36
N GLN A 250 -3.00 -2.80 17.22
CA GLN A 250 -3.77 -2.29 16.09
C GLN A 250 -3.31 -2.96 14.81
N VAL A 251 -4.20 -2.97 13.83
CA VAL A 251 -3.93 -3.44 12.48
C VAL A 251 -4.54 -2.50 11.46
N THR A 252 -4.16 -2.70 10.21
CA THR A 252 -4.76 -2.03 9.05
C THR A 252 -5.30 -3.10 8.12
N GLU A 253 -6.60 -3.14 7.92
CA GLU A 253 -7.23 -4.03 6.97
C GLU A 253 -6.88 -3.59 5.54
N SER A 254 -6.57 -4.54 4.65
CA SER A 254 -5.96 -4.24 3.35
C SER A 254 -6.94 -3.54 2.38
N ALA A 255 -8.24 -3.84 2.44
CA ALA A 255 -9.24 -3.10 1.67
C ALA A 255 -9.43 -1.68 2.22
N HIS A 256 -9.38 -1.49 3.54
CA HIS A 256 -9.36 -0.19 4.18
C HIS A 256 -8.14 0.62 3.76
N PHE A 257 -6.96 -0.01 3.72
CA PHE A 257 -5.75 0.63 3.19
C PHE A 257 -5.92 1.06 1.73
N ALA A 258 -6.53 0.22 0.88
CA ALA A 258 -6.79 0.59 -0.50
C ALA A 258 -7.79 1.76 -0.63
N ASN A 259 -8.77 1.87 0.27
CA ASN A 259 -9.62 3.06 0.38
C ASN A 259 -8.80 4.32 0.74
N ALA A 260 -7.87 4.20 1.69
CA ALA A 260 -6.96 5.29 2.05
C ALA A 260 -6.03 5.67 0.88
N ALA A 261 -5.54 4.71 0.11
CA ALA A 261 -4.74 4.96 -1.09
C ALA A 261 -5.54 5.73 -2.14
N LEU A 262 -6.79 5.34 -2.42
CA LEU A 262 -7.67 6.08 -3.34
C LEU A 262 -7.99 7.49 -2.83
N TRP A 263 -8.23 7.63 -1.52
CA TRP A 263 -8.42 8.95 -0.88
C TRP A 263 -7.20 9.84 -1.06
N ALA A 264 -6.00 9.30 -0.81
CA ALA A 264 -4.73 10.00 -0.98
C ALA A 264 -4.50 10.38 -2.44
N ALA A 265 -4.92 9.54 -3.40
CA ALA A 265 -4.85 9.86 -4.82
C ALA A 265 -5.81 10.99 -5.22
N SER A 266 -7.00 11.06 -4.62
CA SER A 266 -8.09 11.92 -5.08
C SER A 266 -8.26 13.23 -4.29
N THR A 267 -7.57 13.40 -3.16
CA THR A 267 -7.74 14.56 -2.26
C THR A 267 -6.63 15.58 -2.45
N PRO A 268 -6.87 16.79 -3.00
CA PRO A 268 -5.79 17.76 -3.23
C PRO A 268 -5.09 18.21 -1.94
N ARG A 269 -5.83 18.34 -0.83
CA ARG A 269 -5.33 18.91 0.43
C ARG A 269 -4.34 18.03 1.21
N CYS A 270 -4.07 16.80 0.78
CA CYS A 270 -3.16 15.88 1.46
C CYS A 270 -1.78 15.78 0.78
N GLY A 271 -1.53 16.57 -0.27
CA GLY A 271 -0.24 16.58 -0.97
C GLY A 271 0.90 17.01 -0.06
N LEU A 272 2.06 16.39 -0.24
CA LEU A 272 3.31 16.61 0.49
C LEU A 272 3.24 16.29 1.99
N GLU A 273 2.32 15.41 2.38
CA GLU A 273 2.08 15.01 3.77
C GLU A 273 2.20 13.50 3.95
N ALA A 274 2.38 13.08 5.21
CA ALA A 274 2.39 11.69 5.62
C ALA A 274 1.20 11.38 6.53
N PHE A 275 0.63 10.18 6.40
CA PHE A 275 -0.54 9.75 7.18
C PHE A 275 -0.38 8.33 7.71
N ASN A 276 -0.60 8.16 9.00
CA ASN A 276 -0.81 6.86 9.62
C ASN A 276 -2.18 6.32 9.21
N ILE A 277 -2.21 5.08 8.73
CA ILE A 277 -3.46 4.40 8.36
C ILE A 277 -3.65 3.22 9.30
N THR A 278 -4.70 3.25 10.11
CA THR A 278 -5.10 2.16 11.02
C THR A 278 -6.58 1.84 10.79
N ASN A 279 -7.10 0.78 11.40
CA ASN A 279 -8.55 0.52 11.41
C ASN A 279 -9.34 1.51 12.30
N GLY A 280 -8.65 2.28 13.15
CA GLY A 280 -9.27 3.15 14.14
C GLY A 280 -9.74 2.44 15.42
N ASP A 281 -9.65 1.11 15.47
CA ASP A 281 -9.94 0.30 16.64
C ASP A 281 -8.67 -0.26 17.30
N TYR A 282 -8.89 -1.00 18.39
CA TYR A 282 -7.85 -1.60 19.21
C TYR A 282 -8.29 -2.98 19.67
N PHE A 283 -7.35 -3.93 19.74
CA PHE A 283 -7.62 -5.23 20.35
C PHE A 283 -6.45 -5.71 21.21
N ARG A 284 -6.66 -6.81 21.93
CA ARG A 284 -5.61 -7.55 22.63
C ARG A 284 -5.65 -8.98 22.13
N TRP A 285 -4.49 -9.59 21.92
CA TRP A 285 -4.41 -10.97 21.45
C TRP A 285 -5.12 -11.94 22.39
N LYS A 286 -5.10 -11.70 23.71
CA LYS A 286 -5.88 -12.51 24.67
C LYS A 286 -7.38 -12.58 24.44
N ASN A 287 -7.94 -11.57 23.77
CA ASN A 287 -9.37 -11.54 23.43
C ASN A 287 -9.64 -12.10 22.03
N LEU A 288 -8.67 -11.98 21.12
CA LEU A 288 -8.80 -12.40 19.72
C LEU A 288 -8.42 -13.87 19.52
N TRP A 289 -7.35 -14.34 20.17
CA TRP A 289 -6.80 -15.67 19.99
C TRP A 289 -7.79 -16.81 20.28
N PRO A 290 -8.60 -16.75 21.37
CA PRO A 290 -9.63 -17.77 21.58
C PRO A 290 -10.69 -17.82 20.47
N LYS A 291 -11.01 -16.67 19.87
CA LYS A 291 -11.97 -16.60 18.75
C LYS A 291 -11.36 -17.17 17.47
N LEU A 292 -10.07 -16.95 17.23
CA LEU A 292 -9.35 -17.58 16.12
C LEU A 292 -9.29 -19.10 16.29
N ALA A 293 -8.91 -19.59 17.48
CA ALA A 293 -8.90 -21.02 17.75
C ALA A 293 -10.28 -21.66 17.54
N ALA A 294 -11.34 -21.04 18.06
CA ALA A 294 -12.71 -21.50 17.87
C ALA A 294 -13.14 -21.53 16.40
N ALA A 295 -12.69 -20.56 15.57
CA ALA A 295 -13.00 -20.55 14.13
C ALA A 295 -12.35 -21.72 13.35
N PHE A 296 -11.39 -22.41 13.95
CA PHE A 296 -10.76 -23.63 13.42
C PHE A 296 -11.15 -24.89 14.20
N ASP A 297 -12.20 -24.84 15.03
CA ASP A 297 -12.64 -25.95 15.89
C ASP A 297 -11.55 -26.45 16.85
N MET A 298 -10.74 -25.52 17.35
CA MET A 298 -9.63 -25.80 18.27
C MET A 298 -9.83 -25.16 19.63
N LEU A 299 -9.27 -25.81 20.66
CA LEU A 299 -9.12 -25.20 21.97
C LEU A 299 -7.97 -24.19 21.94
N ALA A 300 -8.18 -23.03 22.53
CA ALA A 300 -7.10 -22.08 22.76
C ALA A 300 -6.18 -22.61 23.86
N GLY A 301 -4.88 -22.71 23.56
CA GLY A 301 -3.85 -23.08 24.52
C GLY A 301 -3.28 -21.87 25.25
N ASP A 302 -2.40 -22.13 26.21
CA ASP A 302 -1.66 -21.09 26.92
C ASP A 302 -0.69 -20.34 26.01
N VAL A 303 -0.16 -19.22 26.52
CA VAL A 303 0.93 -18.51 25.88
C VAL A 303 2.20 -19.35 25.94
N GLN A 304 2.77 -19.64 24.79
CA GLN A 304 4.05 -20.34 24.66
C GLN A 304 4.92 -19.59 23.66
N THR A 305 6.00 -18.98 24.13
CA THR A 305 6.93 -18.27 23.24
C THR A 305 7.73 -19.27 22.42
N ILE A 306 7.29 -19.50 21.18
CA ILE A 306 7.90 -20.44 20.24
C ILE A 306 8.22 -19.75 18.92
N SER A 307 9.33 -20.15 18.30
CA SER A 307 9.64 -19.72 16.94
C SER A 307 8.76 -20.49 15.96
N LEU A 308 7.75 -19.83 15.39
CA LEU A 308 6.93 -20.40 14.32
C LEU A 308 7.80 -20.84 13.13
N THR A 309 8.83 -20.07 12.77
CA THR A 309 9.77 -20.43 11.70
C THR A 309 10.45 -21.75 11.94
N ALA A 310 10.89 -22.02 13.17
CA ALA A 310 11.52 -23.28 13.50
C ALA A 310 10.51 -24.44 13.54
N HIS A 311 9.29 -24.20 14.05
CA HIS A 311 8.27 -25.24 14.19
C HIS A 311 7.56 -25.60 12.88
N MET A 312 7.58 -24.69 11.90
CA MET A 312 6.86 -24.86 10.64
C MET A 312 7.73 -25.43 9.51
N VAL A 313 9.05 -25.59 9.70
CA VAL A 313 10.00 -25.87 8.60
C VAL A 313 9.72 -27.21 7.90
N ASP A 314 9.31 -28.24 8.63
CA ASP A 314 9.14 -29.61 8.09
C ASP A 314 7.68 -29.98 7.79
N ASN A 315 6.76 -29.02 7.77
CA ASN A 315 5.33 -29.32 7.59
C ASN A 315 4.89 -29.38 6.11
N ALA A 316 5.80 -29.20 5.15
CA ALA A 316 5.48 -29.29 3.72
C ALA A 316 4.82 -30.63 3.31
N PRO A 317 5.26 -31.82 3.79
CA PRO A 317 4.55 -33.07 3.53
C PRO A 317 3.13 -33.08 4.10
N LEU A 318 2.93 -32.55 5.30
CA LEU A 318 1.62 -32.45 5.94
C LEU A 318 0.69 -31.53 5.14
N TRP A 319 1.18 -30.38 4.67
CA TRP A 319 0.43 -29.45 3.83
C TRP A 319 -0.08 -30.09 2.54
N ARG A 320 0.73 -30.93 1.88
CA ARG A 320 0.31 -31.67 0.68
C ARG A 320 -0.86 -32.60 0.98
N VAL A 321 -0.77 -33.39 2.03
CA VAL A 321 -1.83 -34.31 2.46
C VAL A 321 -3.12 -33.54 2.78
N MET A 322 -3.03 -32.40 3.46
CA MET A 322 -4.20 -31.58 3.77
C MET A 322 -4.81 -30.93 2.53
N THR A 323 -3.98 -30.45 1.62
CA THR A 323 -4.43 -29.86 0.35
C THR A 323 -5.25 -30.87 -0.44
N GLU A 324 -4.79 -32.11 -0.53
CA GLU A 324 -5.50 -33.20 -1.19
C GLU A 324 -6.78 -33.60 -0.43
N LYS A 325 -6.69 -33.86 0.88
CA LYS A 325 -7.81 -34.32 1.70
C LYS A 325 -8.99 -33.35 1.71
N TYR A 326 -8.72 -32.04 1.75
CA TYR A 326 -9.75 -31.00 1.86
C TYR A 326 -10.01 -30.25 0.54
N GLY A 327 -9.42 -30.68 -0.58
CA GLY A 327 -9.63 -30.06 -1.89
C GLY A 327 -9.20 -28.58 -1.95
N LEU A 328 -8.13 -28.21 -1.25
CA LEU A 328 -7.65 -26.83 -1.19
C LEU A 328 -6.94 -26.44 -2.51
N LYS A 329 -6.87 -25.15 -2.80
CA LYS A 329 -6.03 -24.65 -3.90
C LYS A 329 -4.57 -25.04 -3.65
N ARG A 330 -3.92 -25.62 -4.67
CA ARG A 330 -2.53 -26.06 -4.61
C ARG A 330 -1.58 -24.87 -4.64
N TYR A 331 -1.10 -24.47 -3.47
CA TYR A 331 0.03 -23.56 -3.31
C TYR A 331 1.21 -24.35 -2.74
N ALA A 332 2.43 -23.99 -3.15
CA ALA A 332 3.61 -24.56 -2.52
C ALA A 332 3.65 -24.09 -1.05
N TYR A 333 4.05 -24.99 -0.15
CA TYR A 333 4.06 -24.69 1.28
C TYR A 333 4.90 -23.44 1.60
N ASP A 334 6.05 -23.31 0.95
CA ASP A 334 6.96 -22.16 1.12
C ASP A 334 6.39 -20.83 0.58
N GLU A 335 5.36 -20.87 -0.28
CA GLU A 335 4.66 -19.67 -0.77
C GLU A 335 3.61 -19.16 0.23
N LEU A 336 3.17 -20.01 1.15
CA LEU A 336 2.15 -19.70 2.17
C LEU A 336 2.77 -19.50 3.55
N ALA A 337 3.71 -20.37 3.94
CA ALA A 337 4.36 -20.40 5.24
C ALA A 337 5.43 -19.31 5.31
N ALA A 338 4.98 -18.08 5.42
CA ALA A 338 5.85 -16.94 5.63
C ALA A 338 6.22 -16.74 7.09
N ALA A 339 6.68 -17.83 7.69
CA ALA A 339 7.08 -17.84 9.08
C ALA A 339 8.19 -16.80 9.37
N ARG A 340 8.89 -16.28 8.34
CA ARG A 340 9.84 -15.17 8.46
C ARG A 340 9.22 -13.78 8.74
N GLN A 341 7.95 -13.52 8.39
CA GLN A 341 7.32 -12.19 8.52
C GLN A 341 6.18 -12.12 9.54
N LEU A 342 5.51 -13.24 9.84
CA LEU A 342 4.61 -13.38 11.00
C LEU A 342 5.20 -13.03 12.39
N PRO A 343 6.53 -13.12 12.67
CA PRO A 343 7.05 -12.94 14.03
C PRO A 343 6.82 -11.53 14.60
N LEU A 344 6.77 -10.47 13.79
CA LEU A 344 6.73 -9.10 14.33
C LEU A 344 5.49 -8.81 15.19
N CYS A 345 4.35 -9.44 14.89
CA CYS A 345 3.11 -9.27 15.66
C CYS A 345 3.15 -9.95 17.04
N PHE A 346 4.02 -10.95 17.19
CA PHE A 346 4.06 -11.86 18.34
C PHE A 346 5.31 -11.66 19.22
N VAL A 347 6.32 -10.92 18.74
CA VAL A 347 7.65 -10.79 19.38
C VAL A 347 7.77 -9.57 20.30
N SER A 348 6.88 -8.57 20.21
CA SER A 348 6.93 -7.37 21.06
C SER A 348 6.18 -7.55 22.39
N ASP A 349 6.84 -7.28 23.52
CA ASP A 349 6.23 -7.32 24.85
C ASP A 349 5.36 -6.10 25.19
N ARG A 350 5.21 -5.14 24.25
CA ARG A 350 4.46 -3.89 24.47
C ARG A 350 3.58 -3.55 23.29
N GLY A 351 2.58 -2.70 23.57
CA GLY A 351 1.63 -2.23 22.58
C GLY A 351 2.28 -1.46 21.43
N CYS A 352 1.80 -1.72 20.22
CA CYS A 352 2.22 -1.06 18.99
C CYS A 352 1.01 -0.31 18.46
N VAL A 353 0.96 1.01 18.71
CA VAL A 353 -0.21 1.85 18.46
C VAL A 353 0.22 3.11 17.71
N ALA A 354 -0.48 3.43 16.64
CA ALA A 354 -0.32 4.67 15.88
C ALA A 354 -1.59 5.51 16.03
N ALA A 355 -1.43 6.82 16.16
CA ALA A 355 -2.58 7.72 16.12
C ALA A 355 -2.98 7.93 14.67
N GLN A 356 -4.29 7.88 14.39
CA GLN A 356 -4.84 8.26 13.10
C GLN A 356 -5.58 9.57 13.26
N TYR A 357 -5.03 10.63 12.66
CA TYR A 357 -5.67 11.93 12.59
C TYR A 357 -5.97 12.24 11.13
N VAL A 358 -7.24 12.54 10.81
CA VAL A 358 -7.55 13.23 9.56
C VAL A 358 -7.08 14.67 9.73
N ALA A 359 -6.04 15.08 8.99
CA ALA A 359 -5.42 16.39 9.15
C ALA A 359 -6.45 17.53 9.19
N LYS A 360 -6.40 18.33 10.27
CA LYS A 360 -6.80 19.73 10.21
C LYS A 360 -5.69 20.44 9.43
N GLY A 361 -5.96 20.72 8.16
CA GLY A 361 -4.98 21.31 7.25
C GLY A 361 -4.39 22.61 7.81
N GLN A 362 -3.07 22.61 7.99
CA GLN A 362 -2.26 23.82 7.92
C GLN A 362 -1.22 23.57 6.83
N LEU A 363 -1.37 24.26 5.71
CA LEU A 363 -0.37 24.32 4.65
C LEU A 363 0.95 24.80 5.28
N ARG A 364 1.86 23.88 5.57
CA ARG A 364 3.26 24.22 5.85
C ARG A 364 4.01 24.14 4.54
N THR A 365 4.10 25.28 3.85
CA THR A 365 5.06 25.45 2.76
C THR A 365 6.47 25.44 3.37
N SER A 366 7.12 24.29 3.39
CA SER A 366 8.57 24.23 3.59
C SER A 366 9.24 24.80 2.33
N PRO A 367 10.06 25.86 2.42
CA PRO A 367 10.70 26.39 1.23
C PRO A 367 11.79 25.40 0.76
N CYS A 368 11.64 24.83 -0.44
CA CYS A 368 12.76 24.23 -1.16
C CYS A 368 13.85 25.32 -1.23
N ARG A 369 14.95 25.17 -0.48
CA ARG A 369 16.09 26.10 -0.57
C ARG A 369 16.71 25.93 -1.96
N ARG A 370 16.49 26.92 -2.83
CA ARG A 370 17.32 27.09 -4.04
C ARG A 370 18.75 27.34 -3.55
N GLY A 371 19.68 26.49 -3.96
CA GLY A 371 21.10 26.73 -3.73
C GLY A 371 21.53 27.94 -4.53
N ASP A 372 21.92 29.01 -3.84
CA ASP A 372 22.62 30.12 -4.48
C ASP A 372 24.00 29.63 -4.91
N THR A 373 24.23 29.70 -6.21
CA THR A 373 25.55 29.55 -6.83
C THR A 373 26.46 30.66 -6.32
N ALA A 374 27.31 30.35 -5.34
CA ALA A 374 28.39 31.22 -4.93
C ALA A 374 29.46 31.22 -6.04
N ASN A 375 29.46 32.30 -6.81
CA ASN A 375 30.45 32.63 -7.82
C ASN A 375 31.78 32.91 -7.11
N SER A 376 32.74 31.99 -7.19
CA SER A 376 34.08 32.17 -6.66
C SER A 376 34.96 32.91 -7.67
N SER A 377 35.09 34.23 -7.52
CA SER A 377 36.12 35.01 -8.20
C SER A 377 37.12 35.56 -7.18
N THR A 378 38.29 34.91 -7.14
CA THR A 378 39.65 35.45 -6.99
C THR A 378 39.84 36.85 -6.38
N GLY A 379 40.58 36.94 -5.28
CA GLY A 379 41.20 38.18 -4.80
C GLY A 379 42.07 37.97 -3.55
N SER A 380 43.39 38.08 -3.71
CA SER A 380 44.47 37.86 -2.72
C SER A 380 44.44 38.80 -1.49
N PRO A 381 45.24 38.49 -0.42
CA PRO A 381 45.06 39.03 0.92
C PRO A 381 45.85 40.32 1.18
N ALA A 382 45.31 41.17 2.05
CA ALA A 382 46.06 42.29 2.64
C ALA A 382 45.91 42.29 4.17
N ARG A 383 47.09 42.33 4.80
CA ARG A 383 47.40 42.63 6.20
C ARG A 383 46.53 43.75 6.78
N ASN A 384 46.11 43.65 8.05
CA ASN A 384 46.87 44.25 9.15
C ASN A 384 46.19 44.04 10.51
N THR A 385 47.07 43.85 11.48
CA THR A 385 46.92 43.94 12.94
C THR A 385 45.99 45.05 13.45
N ARG A 386 45.13 44.72 14.43
CA ARG A 386 45.31 45.07 15.84
C ARG A 386 44.43 44.22 16.74
#